data_AF-A0A9D2E7D9-F1
#
_entry.id   AF-A0A9D2E7D9-F1
#
_cell.length_a   1.000
_cell.length_b   1.000
_cell.length_c   1.000
_cell.angle_alpha   90.00
_cell.angle_beta   90.00
_cell.angle_gamma   90.00
#
_symmetry.space_group_name_H-M   'P 1'
#
loop_
_entity.id
_entity.type
_entity.pdbx_description
1 polymer ?
#
loop_
_entity_poly.entity_id
_entity_poly.type
_entity_poly.pdbx_seq_one_letter_code
_entity_poly.pdbx_strand_id
1 'polypeptide(L)'
;MNIPLHTWLKANGRRQALPGDKWYQDFAANLWPAVRQSSLFKSCGNDVQEQAVLSLVLYFQDAIAQSGGWTHFTKLYRERYARLLPFYTPEESYVDDEINPEDVALVLWTCLARPASKRPEDFILCNPEDERLEALCGMAYDLMDVAFEEAPVNETPSHPWMKGTKELQTLPTPPPDILPSPGMNENARRCLEHSGGHPLLYFADYGELIRFFAQTLGWEGQNILPDLAKDKEFVLFANTKGILLAHNVAACFRDNHNPMYDESRATAEGYRLFCQPGLCPFDLLRFGMQAGYLTDARFPFHHGKRLLQENWDFVARYYLGEYYEGD
;
A
#
# COMPACT_ATOMS: atom_id res chain seq x y z
N MET A 1 7.45 -19.78 -22.48
CA MET A 1 8.76 -19.54 -21.85
C MET A 1 8.93 -20.60 -20.79
N ASN A 2 10.12 -21.14 -20.60
CA ASN A 2 10.35 -22.07 -19.50
C ASN A 2 11.02 -21.33 -18.35
N ILE A 3 10.38 -21.31 -17.18
CA ILE A 3 11.00 -20.81 -15.95
C ILE A 3 12.16 -21.77 -15.60
N PRO A 4 13.42 -21.30 -15.53
CA PRO A 4 14.53 -22.16 -15.14
C PRO A 4 14.30 -22.76 -13.76
N LEU A 5 14.69 -24.04 -13.55
CA LEU A 5 14.47 -24.74 -12.28
C LEU A 5 15.03 -23.96 -11.09
N HIS A 6 16.24 -23.41 -11.23
CA HIS A 6 16.83 -22.56 -10.19
C HIS A 6 15.94 -21.37 -9.81
N THR A 7 15.31 -20.70 -10.79
CA THR A 7 14.39 -19.58 -10.53
C THR A 7 13.15 -20.05 -9.79
N TRP A 8 12.55 -21.17 -10.23
CA TRP A 8 11.39 -21.79 -9.56
C TRP A 8 11.69 -22.16 -8.10
N LEU A 9 12.81 -22.84 -7.86
CA LEU A 9 13.23 -23.24 -6.51
C LEU A 9 13.49 -22.03 -5.61
N LYS A 10 14.18 -21.01 -6.14
CA LYS A 10 14.42 -19.75 -5.41
C LYS A 10 13.11 -19.07 -5.04
N ALA A 11 12.14 -19.02 -5.94
CA ALA A 11 10.83 -18.43 -5.70
C ALA A 11 10.00 -19.21 -4.67
N ASN A 12 10.23 -20.52 -4.58
CA ASN A 12 9.68 -21.36 -3.52
C ASN A 12 10.45 -21.24 -2.19
N GLY A 13 11.61 -20.59 -2.16
CA GLY A 13 12.50 -20.58 -1.00
C GLY A 13 13.21 -21.92 -0.75
N ARG A 14 13.27 -22.79 -1.77
CA ARG A 14 13.84 -24.15 -1.69
C ARG A 14 15.17 -24.23 -2.45
N ARG A 15 15.99 -25.23 -2.08
CA ARG A 15 17.23 -25.59 -2.81
C ARG A 15 17.13 -26.92 -3.55
N GLN A 16 16.16 -27.75 -3.19
CA GLN A 16 15.95 -29.08 -3.75
C GLN A 16 14.61 -29.14 -4.45
N ALA A 17 14.59 -29.84 -5.59
CA ALA A 17 13.38 -30.05 -6.36
C ALA A 17 12.47 -31.10 -5.72
N LEU A 18 11.17 -30.87 -5.83
CA LEU A 18 10.11 -31.82 -5.49
C LEU A 18 9.63 -32.54 -6.76
N PRO A 19 9.04 -33.74 -6.64
CA PRO A 19 8.53 -34.48 -7.78
C PRO A 19 7.54 -33.69 -8.66
N GLY A 20 6.71 -32.82 -8.05
CA GLY A 20 5.74 -31.99 -8.75
C GLY A 20 6.31 -30.75 -9.45
N ASP A 21 7.56 -30.36 -9.19
CA ASP A 21 8.13 -29.08 -9.69
C ASP A 21 8.14 -29.01 -11.21
N LYS A 22 8.41 -30.13 -11.89
CA LYS A 22 8.40 -30.18 -13.35
C LYS A 22 7.02 -29.87 -13.93
N TRP A 23 5.96 -30.35 -13.28
CA TRP A 23 4.58 -30.08 -13.69
C TRP A 23 4.27 -28.58 -13.62
N TYR A 24 4.62 -27.92 -12.51
CA TYR A 24 4.41 -26.47 -12.36
C TYR A 24 5.26 -25.63 -13.33
N GLN A 25 6.48 -26.08 -13.67
CA GLN A 25 7.28 -25.42 -14.71
C GLN A 25 6.63 -25.53 -16.10
N ASP A 26 5.99 -26.66 -16.40
CA ASP A 26 5.28 -26.87 -17.67
C ASP A 26 3.96 -26.07 -17.68
N PHE A 27 3.25 -26.02 -16.56
CA PHE A 27 2.08 -25.15 -16.38
C PHE A 27 2.43 -23.67 -16.56
N ALA A 28 3.57 -23.22 -16.02
CA ALA A 28 4.08 -21.87 -16.26
C ALA A 28 4.31 -21.57 -17.75
N ALA A 29 4.79 -22.56 -18.52
CA ALA A 29 4.96 -22.43 -19.96
C ALA A 29 3.62 -22.28 -20.69
N ASN A 30 2.55 -22.89 -20.17
CA ASN A 30 1.18 -22.78 -20.69
C ASN A 30 0.52 -21.43 -20.35
N LEU A 31 0.78 -20.86 -19.17
CA LEU A 31 0.30 -19.53 -18.78
C LEU A 31 1.02 -18.40 -19.54
N TRP A 32 2.27 -18.61 -19.93
CA TRP A 32 3.12 -17.59 -20.52
C TRP A 32 2.52 -16.83 -21.73
N PRO A 33 1.91 -17.48 -22.73
CA PRO A 33 1.29 -16.78 -23.86
C PRO A 33 0.18 -15.83 -23.44
N ALA A 34 -0.67 -16.21 -22.48
CA ALA A 34 -1.77 -15.38 -21.99
C ALA A 34 -1.24 -14.08 -21.37
N VAL A 35 -0.26 -14.17 -20.47
CA VAL A 35 0.36 -12.99 -19.85
C VAL A 35 1.05 -12.13 -20.91
N ARG A 36 1.91 -12.71 -21.76
CA ARG A 36 2.69 -11.96 -22.76
C ARG A 36 1.83 -11.23 -23.79
N GLN A 37 0.70 -11.80 -24.17
CA GLN A 37 -0.19 -11.22 -25.17
C GLN A 37 -1.23 -10.27 -24.56
N SER A 38 -1.42 -10.33 -23.24
CA SER A 38 -2.37 -9.46 -22.54
C SER A 38 -2.07 -7.98 -22.79
N SER A 39 -3.14 -7.19 -22.87
CA SER A 39 -3.03 -5.75 -23.09
C SER A 39 -2.33 -5.02 -21.94
N LEU A 40 -2.30 -5.59 -20.73
CA LEU A 40 -1.59 -5.05 -19.57
C LEU A 40 -0.09 -5.31 -19.59
N PHE A 41 0.32 -6.55 -19.90
CA PHE A 41 1.72 -6.95 -19.75
C PHE A 41 2.51 -6.93 -21.07
N LYS A 42 1.86 -6.88 -22.24
CA LYS A 42 2.57 -6.90 -23.55
C LYS A 42 3.63 -5.81 -23.72
N SER A 43 3.44 -4.66 -23.08
CA SER A 43 4.37 -3.53 -23.12
C SER A 43 5.30 -3.46 -21.91
N CYS A 44 5.13 -4.34 -20.92
CA CYS A 44 6.02 -4.43 -19.78
C CYS A 44 7.34 -5.12 -20.18
N GLY A 45 8.39 -4.88 -19.38
CA GLY A 45 9.64 -5.62 -19.50
C GLY A 45 9.45 -7.12 -19.26
N ASN A 46 10.34 -7.92 -19.84
CA ASN A 46 10.30 -9.38 -19.69
C ASN A 46 10.35 -9.80 -18.21
N ASP A 47 11.06 -9.05 -17.37
CA ASP A 47 11.16 -9.28 -15.93
C ASP A 47 9.79 -9.19 -15.22
N VAL A 48 8.94 -8.23 -15.61
CA VAL A 48 7.60 -8.06 -15.06
C VAL A 48 6.66 -9.17 -15.56
N GLN A 49 6.77 -9.55 -16.83
CA GLN A 49 6.01 -10.67 -17.41
C GLN A 49 6.38 -12.01 -16.74
N GLU A 50 7.68 -12.24 -16.56
CA GLU A 50 8.24 -13.40 -15.86
C GLU A 50 7.74 -13.48 -14.41
N GLN A 51 7.77 -12.35 -13.70
CA GLN A 51 7.29 -12.28 -12.33
C GLN A 51 5.79 -12.56 -12.23
N ALA A 52 4.97 -12.07 -13.18
CA ALA A 52 3.53 -12.34 -13.18
C ALA A 52 3.23 -13.83 -13.35
N VAL A 53 3.86 -14.50 -14.32
CA VAL A 53 3.70 -15.95 -14.51
C VAL A 53 4.19 -16.73 -13.30
N LEU A 54 5.36 -16.38 -12.77
CA LEU A 54 5.91 -17.03 -11.59
C LEU A 54 4.98 -16.89 -10.36
N SER A 55 4.41 -15.71 -10.14
CA SER A 55 3.52 -15.43 -9.01
C SER A 55 2.19 -16.17 -9.14
N LEU A 56 1.63 -16.26 -10.35
CA LEU A 56 0.41 -17.04 -10.63
C LEU A 56 0.63 -18.54 -10.36
N VAL A 57 1.78 -19.08 -10.77
CA VAL A 57 2.09 -20.50 -10.57
C VAL A 57 2.36 -20.81 -9.10
N LEU A 58 2.99 -19.89 -8.36
CA LEU A 58 3.15 -20.00 -6.91
C LEU A 58 1.80 -19.96 -6.19
N TYR A 59 0.92 -19.04 -6.56
CA TYR A 59 -0.45 -19.01 -6.04
C TYR A 59 -1.16 -20.34 -6.28
N PHE A 60 -1.13 -20.84 -7.51
CA PHE A 60 -1.81 -22.09 -7.84
C PHE A 60 -1.27 -23.28 -7.06
N GLN A 61 0.07 -23.39 -6.94
CA GLN A 61 0.69 -24.42 -6.09
C GLN A 61 0.24 -24.31 -4.63
N ASP A 62 0.26 -23.09 -4.07
CA ASP A 62 -0.10 -22.86 -2.67
C ASP A 62 -1.60 -23.12 -2.40
N ALA A 63 -2.47 -22.81 -3.36
CA ALA A 63 -3.90 -23.12 -3.30
C ALA A 63 -4.14 -24.64 -3.27
N ILE A 64 -3.52 -25.39 -4.18
CA ILE A 64 -3.59 -26.86 -4.23
C ILE A 64 -3.03 -27.50 -2.94
N ALA A 65 -1.94 -26.94 -2.41
CA ALA A 65 -1.31 -27.44 -1.19
C ALA A 65 -1.97 -26.92 0.10
N GLN A 66 -2.93 -25.99 0.00
CA GLN A 66 -3.58 -25.29 1.12
C GLN A 66 -2.57 -24.73 2.15
N SER A 67 -1.40 -24.32 1.66
CA SER A 67 -0.28 -23.88 2.49
C SER A 67 0.73 -23.08 1.68
N GLY A 68 1.60 -22.34 2.37
CA GLY A 68 2.67 -21.56 1.73
C GLY A 68 2.48 -20.06 1.85
N GLY A 69 3.14 -19.34 0.94
CA GLY A 69 3.16 -17.88 0.94
C GLY A 69 1.79 -17.23 0.76
N TRP A 70 0.93 -17.81 -0.09
CA TRP A 70 -0.45 -17.31 -0.29
C TRP A 70 -1.29 -17.42 0.99
N THR A 71 -1.38 -18.62 1.57
CA THR A 71 -2.12 -18.87 2.82
C THR A 71 -1.61 -18.01 3.97
N HIS A 72 -0.29 -17.80 4.04
CA HIS A 72 0.31 -16.93 5.06
C HIS A 72 -0.10 -15.46 4.87
N PHE A 73 -0.14 -14.97 3.63
CA PHE A 73 -0.61 -13.62 3.31
C PHE A 73 -2.09 -13.43 3.69
N THR A 74 -2.98 -14.32 3.25
CA THR A 74 -4.42 -14.19 3.49
C THR A 74 -4.75 -14.29 4.98
N LYS A 75 -4.06 -15.15 5.73
CA LYS A 75 -4.17 -15.23 7.18
C LYS A 75 -3.81 -13.91 7.86
N LEU A 76 -2.65 -13.33 7.52
CA LEU A 76 -2.23 -12.04 8.08
C LEU A 76 -3.22 -10.92 7.72
N TYR A 77 -3.72 -10.92 6.49
CA TYR A 77 -4.70 -9.93 6.05
C TYR A 77 -6.01 -10.05 6.84
N ARG A 78 -6.53 -11.27 7.02
CA ARG A 78 -7.75 -11.56 7.79
C ARG A 78 -7.61 -11.20 9.25
N GLU A 79 -6.48 -11.53 9.87
CA GLU A 79 -6.17 -11.14 11.26
C GLU A 79 -6.13 -9.61 11.44
N ARG A 80 -5.69 -8.88 10.41
CA ARG A 80 -5.56 -7.42 10.47
C ARG A 80 -6.87 -6.67 10.21
N TYR A 81 -7.62 -7.09 9.20
CA TYR A 81 -8.74 -6.32 8.65
C TYR A 81 -10.10 -6.98 8.82
N ALA A 82 -10.17 -8.20 9.35
CA ALA A 82 -11.38 -9.02 9.40
C ALA A 82 -12.06 -9.15 8.02
N ARG A 83 -11.27 -9.09 6.95
CA ARG A 83 -11.66 -9.22 5.54
C ARG A 83 -10.79 -10.27 4.87
N LEU A 84 -11.28 -10.85 3.77
CA LEU A 84 -10.56 -11.88 3.02
C LEU A 84 -9.42 -11.29 2.19
N LEU A 85 -9.73 -10.26 1.41
CA LEU A 85 -8.80 -9.65 0.47
C LEU A 85 -8.95 -8.11 0.45
N PRO A 86 -7.88 -7.37 0.08
CA PRO A 86 -7.99 -5.97 -0.28
C PRO A 86 -8.72 -5.81 -1.62
N PHE A 87 -9.45 -4.70 -1.76
CA PHE A 87 -10.18 -4.27 -2.97
C PHE A 87 -11.36 -5.15 -3.40
N TYR A 88 -11.27 -6.47 -3.27
CA TYR A 88 -12.30 -7.40 -3.68
C TYR A 88 -13.22 -7.75 -2.50
N THR A 89 -14.51 -7.90 -2.79
CA THR A 89 -15.50 -8.41 -1.84
C THR A 89 -15.90 -9.78 -2.36
N PRO A 90 -15.40 -10.87 -1.76
CA PRO A 90 -15.68 -12.21 -2.26
C PRO A 90 -17.17 -12.51 -2.27
N GLU A 91 -17.64 -13.11 -3.37
CA GLU A 91 -19.04 -13.52 -3.53
C GLU A 91 -19.32 -14.85 -2.80
N GLU A 92 -20.58 -15.31 -2.83
CA GLU A 92 -20.97 -16.59 -2.20
C GLU A 92 -20.20 -17.80 -2.76
N SER A 93 -19.65 -17.69 -3.97
CA SER A 93 -18.86 -18.74 -4.62
C SER A 93 -17.40 -18.81 -4.18
N TYR A 94 -16.92 -17.87 -3.36
CA TYR A 94 -15.53 -17.88 -2.90
C TYR A 94 -15.30 -19.01 -1.88
N VAL A 95 -14.29 -19.83 -2.13
CA VAL A 95 -13.93 -20.96 -1.25
C VAL A 95 -12.48 -20.79 -0.79
N ASP A 96 -12.28 -20.73 0.54
CA ASP A 96 -10.99 -20.44 1.19
C ASP A 96 -9.83 -21.37 0.76
N ASP A 97 -10.16 -22.62 0.42
CA ASP A 97 -9.21 -23.70 0.13
C ASP A 97 -9.18 -24.11 -1.35
N GLU A 98 -9.76 -23.30 -2.24
CA GLU A 98 -9.77 -23.50 -3.70
C GLU A 98 -9.14 -22.31 -4.44
N ILE A 99 -9.10 -22.38 -5.77
CA ILE A 99 -8.74 -21.23 -6.60
C ILE A 99 -9.92 -20.27 -6.74
N ASN A 100 -9.65 -18.96 -6.66
CA ASN A 100 -10.67 -17.92 -6.82
C ASN A 100 -10.20 -16.84 -7.82
N PRO A 101 -11.09 -16.30 -8.67
CA PRO A 101 -10.74 -15.19 -9.57
C PRO A 101 -10.20 -13.96 -8.82
N GLU A 102 -10.75 -13.64 -7.65
CA GLU A 102 -10.32 -12.49 -6.84
C GLU A 102 -8.85 -12.61 -6.39
N ASP A 103 -8.42 -13.83 -6.08
CA ASP A 103 -7.03 -14.12 -5.70
C ASP A 103 -6.09 -13.90 -6.89
N VAL A 104 -6.46 -14.45 -8.06
CA VAL A 104 -5.71 -14.29 -9.31
C VAL A 104 -5.59 -12.81 -9.67
N ALA A 105 -6.68 -12.05 -9.55
CA ALA A 105 -6.71 -10.61 -9.79
C ALA A 105 -5.79 -9.87 -8.81
N LEU A 106 -5.77 -10.24 -7.53
CA LEU A 106 -4.88 -9.63 -6.54
C LEU A 106 -3.41 -9.96 -6.82
N VAL A 107 -3.08 -11.21 -7.16
CA VAL A 107 -1.71 -11.63 -7.51
C VAL A 107 -1.21 -10.83 -8.71
N LEU A 108 -2.01 -10.70 -9.76
CA LEU A 108 -1.69 -9.88 -10.92
C LEU A 108 -1.56 -8.39 -10.57
N TRP A 109 -2.46 -7.86 -9.73
CA TRP A 109 -2.41 -6.48 -9.26
C TRP A 109 -1.08 -6.18 -8.57
N THR A 110 -0.58 -7.05 -7.69
CA THR A 110 0.72 -6.83 -7.03
C THR A 110 1.93 -6.87 -7.99
N CYS A 111 1.78 -7.50 -9.15
CA CYS A 111 2.80 -7.48 -10.19
C CYS A 111 2.85 -6.12 -10.91
N LEU A 112 1.74 -5.40 -10.98
CA LEU A 112 1.59 -4.12 -11.69
C LEU A 112 1.73 -2.91 -10.76
N ALA A 113 1.11 -2.96 -9.59
CA ALA A 113 1.18 -1.96 -8.53
C ALA A 113 2.55 -2.00 -7.86
N ARG A 114 3.35 -0.95 -8.04
CA ARG A 114 4.75 -0.90 -7.57
C ARG A 114 4.96 0.26 -6.62
N PRO A 115 5.42 0.00 -5.38
CA PRO A 115 5.93 1.04 -4.50
C PRO A 115 7.11 1.80 -5.14
N ALA A 116 7.37 3.01 -4.65
CA ALA A 116 8.52 3.79 -5.09
C ALA A 116 9.84 3.05 -4.81
N SER A 117 10.80 3.17 -5.73
CA SER A 117 12.09 2.45 -5.62
C SER A 117 13.32 3.35 -5.62
N LYS A 118 13.31 4.44 -6.39
CA LYS A 118 14.45 5.39 -6.49
C LYS A 118 14.09 6.75 -5.94
N ARG A 119 12.97 7.30 -6.40
CA ARG A 119 12.45 8.59 -5.93
C ARG A 119 11.04 8.39 -5.39
N PRO A 120 10.62 9.15 -4.38
CA PRO A 120 9.29 9.00 -3.78
C PRO A 120 8.14 9.05 -4.79
N GLU A 121 8.26 9.87 -5.83
CA GLU A 121 7.24 10.06 -6.86
C GLU A 121 7.16 8.92 -7.89
N ASP A 122 8.13 7.99 -7.93
CA ASP A 122 8.25 6.95 -8.96
C ASP A 122 7.37 5.70 -8.67
N PHE A 123 6.36 5.80 -7.81
CA PHE A 123 5.42 4.71 -7.57
C PHE A 123 4.44 4.54 -8.74
N ILE A 124 3.88 3.34 -8.88
CA ILE A 124 2.92 3.01 -9.95
C ILE A 124 1.64 2.47 -9.33
N LEU A 125 0.54 3.12 -9.70
CA LEU A 125 -0.81 2.65 -9.40
C LEU A 125 -1.29 1.67 -10.46
N CYS A 126 -2.08 0.70 -10.03
CA CYS A 126 -2.88 -0.16 -10.89
C CYS A 126 -4.32 -0.10 -10.39
N ASN A 127 -5.28 0.07 -11.30
CA ASN A 127 -6.69 -0.06 -10.96
C ASN A 127 -6.99 -1.57 -10.73
N PRO A 128 -7.42 -2.00 -9.53
CA PRO A 128 -7.81 -3.40 -9.28
C PRO A 128 -9.08 -3.80 -10.05
N GLU A 129 -9.85 -2.84 -10.56
CA GLU A 129 -11.06 -3.06 -11.36
C GLU A 129 -10.83 -2.68 -12.85
N ASP A 130 -9.61 -2.85 -13.36
CA ASP A 130 -9.33 -2.65 -14.78
C ASP A 130 -9.89 -3.82 -15.60
N GLU A 131 -10.72 -3.55 -16.60
CA GLU A 131 -11.31 -4.58 -17.48
C GLU A 131 -10.23 -5.46 -18.16
N ARG A 132 -9.04 -4.92 -18.39
CA ARG A 132 -7.91 -5.68 -18.96
C ARG A 132 -7.28 -6.62 -17.93
N LEU A 133 -7.34 -6.27 -16.65
CA LEU A 133 -6.90 -7.10 -15.53
C LEU A 133 -7.87 -8.25 -15.37
N GLU A 134 -9.16 -7.94 -15.37
CA GLU A 134 -10.25 -8.90 -15.32
C GLU A 134 -10.16 -9.91 -16.48
N ALA A 135 -9.95 -9.44 -17.71
CA ALA A 135 -9.81 -10.32 -18.87
C ALA A 135 -8.61 -11.30 -18.73
N LEU A 136 -7.45 -10.82 -18.26
CA LEU A 136 -6.29 -11.70 -18.02
C LEU A 136 -6.54 -12.64 -16.83
N CYS A 137 -7.21 -12.16 -15.80
CA CYS A 137 -7.61 -12.95 -14.64
C CYS A 137 -8.47 -14.15 -15.07
N GLY A 138 -9.53 -13.91 -15.85
CA GLY A 138 -10.39 -14.98 -16.38
C GLY A 138 -9.59 -16.01 -17.19
N MET A 139 -8.74 -15.56 -18.11
CA MET A 139 -7.88 -16.47 -18.89
C MET A 139 -6.93 -17.30 -18.02
N ALA A 140 -6.35 -16.71 -16.97
CA ALA A 140 -5.45 -17.42 -16.07
C ALA A 140 -6.22 -18.40 -15.16
N TYR A 141 -7.38 -18.00 -14.66
CA TYR A 141 -8.26 -18.82 -13.86
C TYR A 141 -8.75 -20.03 -14.65
N ASP A 142 -9.25 -19.86 -15.87
CA ASP A 142 -9.71 -20.97 -16.73
C ASP A 142 -8.60 -22.01 -16.95
N LEU A 143 -7.36 -21.57 -17.11
CA LEU A 143 -6.21 -22.48 -17.24
C LEU A 143 -5.91 -23.23 -15.94
N MET A 144 -6.07 -22.58 -14.78
CA MET A 144 -5.90 -23.22 -13.47
C MET A 144 -7.02 -24.22 -13.20
N ASP A 145 -8.27 -23.85 -13.48
CA ASP A 145 -9.46 -24.68 -13.29
C ASP A 145 -9.38 -25.99 -14.09
N VAL A 146 -9.03 -25.89 -15.38
CA VAL A 146 -8.81 -27.08 -16.23
C VAL A 146 -7.70 -27.99 -15.69
N ALA A 147 -6.69 -27.42 -15.05
CA ALA A 147 -5.53 -28.15 -14.55
C ALA A 147 -5.66 -28.58 -13.07
N PHE A 148 -6.70 -28.14 -12.36
CA PHE A 148 -6.81 -28.21 -10.90
C PHE A 148 -6.73 -29.66 -10.39
N GLU A 149 -7.52 -30.55 -10.99
CA GLU A 149 -7.60 -31.97 -10.60
C GLU A 149 -6.32 -32.77 -10.88
N GLU A 150 -5.49 -32.31 -11.82
CA GLU A 150 -4.25 -32.99 -12.20
C GLU A 150 -3.01 -32.39 -11.51
N ALA A 151 -3.16 -31.27 -10.82
CA ALA A 151 -2.06 -30.54 -10.20
C ALA A 151 -1.48 -31.34 -9.01
N PRO A 152 -0.16 -31.63 -8.98
CA PRO A 152 0.44 -32.37 -7.90
C PRO A 152 0.55 -31.52 -6.63
N VAL A 153 0.15 -32.09 -5.49
CA VAL A 153 0.37 -31.47 -4.17
C VAL A 153 1.86 -31.52 -3.82
N ASN A 154 2.45 -30.36 -3.54
CA ASN A 154 3.81 -30.24 -3.05
C ASN A 154 3.80 -30.10 -1.51
N GLU A 155 4.25 -31.14 -0.79
CA GLU A 155 4.18 -31.17 0.69
C GLU A 155 5.08 -30.14 1.40
N THR A 156 6.11 -29.62 0.72
CA THR A 156 6.93 -28.54 1.29
C THR A 156 6.33 -27.20 0.91
N PRO A 157 5.87 -26.39 1.89
CA PRO A 157 5.28 -25.11 1.60
C PRO A 157 6.26 -24.15 0.93
N SER A 158 5.76 -23.25 0.09
CA SER A 158 6.55 -22.14 -0.42
C SER A 158 6.84 -21.13 0.71
N HIS A 159 7.95 -20.38 0.59
CA HIS A 159 8.22 -19.25 1.47
C HIS A 159 7.25 -18.07 1.20
N PRO A 160 7.12 -17.09 2.12
CA PRO A 160 6.36 -15.88 1.88
C PRO A 160 6.84 -15.12 0.64
N TRP A 161 6.07 -15.17 -0.45
CA TRP A 161 6.42 -14.58 -1.74
C TRP A 161 5.48 -13.44 -2.16
N MET A 162 4.25 -13.40 -1.63
CA MET A 162 3.25 -12.40 -2.00
C MET A 162 3.67 -11.01 -1.52
N LYS A 163 3.67 -10.02 -2.42
CA LYS A 163 4.03 -8.64 -2.05
C LYS A 163 2.97 -8.05 -1.12
N GLY A 164 3.40 -7.24 -0.16
CA GLY A 164 2.53 -6.76 0.93
C GLY A 164 2.61 -7.64 2.19
N THR A 165 3.11 -8.88 2.09
CA THR A 165 3.18 -9.79 3.26
C THR A 165 4.07 -9.23 4.36
N LYS A 166 5.23 -8.67 4.01
CA LYS A 166 6.16 -8.07 4.99
C LYS A 166 5.51 -6.85 5.66
N GLU A 167 4.82 -6.04 4.88
CA GLU A 167 4.18 -4.81 5.32
C GLU A 167 2.97 -5.09 6.25
N LEU A 168 2.29 -6.23 6.07
CA LEU A 168 1.24 -6.71 6.97
C LEU A 168 1.78 -7.19 8.32
N GLN A 169 3.03 -7.65 8.38
CA GLN A 169 3.67 -8.10 9.62
C GLN A 169 4.02 -6.92 10.54
N THR A 170 4.21 -5.72 9.99
CA THR A 170 4.46 -4.51 10.78
C THR A 170 3.28 -4.25 11.74
N LEU A 171 3.52 -4.32 13.04
CA LEU A 171 2.49 -4.04 14.03
C LEU A 171 2.24 -2.53 14.09
N PRO A 172 0.98 -2.07 14.00
CA PRO A 172 0.70 -0.65 14.15
C PRO A 172 1.01 -0.21 15.58
N THR A 173 1.70 0.92 15.72
CA THR A 173 1.82 1.54 17.04
C THR A 173 0.51 2.23 17.39
N PRO A 174 0.11 2.27 18.68
CA PRO A 174 -1.04 3.07 19.10
C PRO A 174 -0.86 4.53 18.68
N PRO A 175 -1.91 5.19 18.14
CA PRO A 175 -1.82 6.59 17.78
C PRO A 175 -1.45 7.41 19.01
N PRO A 176 -0.57 8.42 18.89
CA PRO A 176 -0.22 9.25 20.01
C PRO A 176 -1.44 10.04 20.50
N ASP A 177 -1.63 10.11 21.81
CA ASP A 177 -2.67 10.95 22.40
C ASP A 177 -2.44 12.42 22.04
N ILE A 178 -3.54 13.16 21.95
CA ILE A 178 -3.53 14.60 21.60
C ILE A 178 -3.86 15.47 22.82
N LEU A 179 -4.49 14.88 23.83
CA LEU A 179 -4.85 15.62 25.04
C LEU A 179 -3.60 15.95 25.87
N PRO A 180 -3.55 17.16 26.48
CA PRO A 180 -2.46 17.51 27.40
C PRO A 180 -2.35 16.50 28.54
N SER A 181 -1.14 15.97 28.75
CA SER A 181 -0.86 14.99 29.78
C SER A 181 0.47 15.26 30.51
N PRO A 182 0.64 14.79 31.76
CA PRO A 182 1.91 14.91 32.46
C PRO A 182 3.04 14.22 31.68
N GLY A 183 4.10 14.97 31.34
CA GLY A 183 5.23 14.47 30.54
C GLY A 183 5.09 14.66 29.03
N MET A 184 4.01 15.31 28.56
CA MET A 184 3.87 15.74 27.17
C MET A 184 5.04 16.61 26.71
N ASN A 185 5.42 16.47 25.44
CA ASN A 185 6.43 17.33 24.81
C ASN A 185 6.06 18.82 24.90
N GLU A 186 7.02 19.64 25.32
CA GLU A 186 6.82 21.07 25.55
C GLU A 186 6.43 21.85 24.28
N ASN A 187 6.99 21.52 23.12
CA ASN A 187 6.62 22.17 21.85
C ASN A 187 5.18 21.82 21.47
N ALA A 188 4.78 20.56 21.66
CA ALA A 188 3.41 20.14 21.39
C ALA A 188 2.41 20.82 22.34
N ARG A 189 2.74 20.94 23.63
CA ARG A 189 1.93 21.69 24.61
C ARG A 189 1.72 23.13 24.16
N ARG A 190 2.79 23.83 23.76
CA ARG A 190 2.70 25.21 23.25
C ARG A 190 1.86 25.33 21.97
N CYS A 191 1.93 24.35 21.07
CA CYS A 191 1.08 24.31 19.88
C CYS A 191 -0.40 24.22 20.26
N LEU A 192 -0.76 23.32 21.17
CA LEU A 192 -2.14 23.15 21.63
C LEU A 192 -2.66 24.38 22.39
N GLU A 193 -1.83 25.02 23.21
CA GLU A 193 -2.20 26.26 23.90
C GLU A 193 -2.45 27.40 22.91
N HIS A 194 -1.61 27.52 21.88
CA HIS A 194 -1.77 28.52 20.83
C HIS A 194 -3.03 28.28 19.99
N SER A 195 -3.32 27.03 19.66
CA SER A 195 -4.44 26.66 18.80
C SER A 195 -5.78 26.50 19.54
N GLY A 196 -5.82 26.71 20.87
CA GLY A 196 -7.03 26.48 21.64
C GLY A 196 -7.43 25.00 21.76
N GLY A 197 -6.45 24.10 21.67
CA GLY A 197 -6.60 22.65 21.79
C GLY A 197 -6.71 21.90 20.46
N HIS A 198 -6.62 22.60 19.32
CA HIS A 198 -6.64 21.95 18.00
C HIS A 198 -5.26 21.34 17.67
N PRO A 199 -5.17 20.04 17.35
CA PRO A 199 -3.90 19.36 17.07
C PRO A 199 -3.22 19.78 15.77
N LEU A 200 -4.01 20.20 14.78
CA LEU A 200 -3.51 20.58 13.47
C LEU A 200 -3.40 22.09 13.37
N LEU A 201 -2.23 22.56 12.96
CA LEU A 201 -1.96 23.96 12.64
C LEU A 201 -1.55 24.05 11.17
N TYR A 202 -2.00 25.13 10.54
CA TYR A 202 -1.95 25.30 9.10
C TYR A 202 -1.21 26.60 8.76
N PHE A 203 -0.23 26.54 7.87
CA PHE A 203 0.57 27.71 7.46
C PHE A 203 0.66 27.78 5.94
N ALA A 204 0.33 28.95 5.36
CA ALA A 204 0.30 29.13 3.92
C ALA A 204 1.69 29.06 3.30
N ASP A 205 2.68 29.66 3.97
CA ASP A 205 4.04 29.75 3.48
C ASP A 205 5.08 29.58 4.60
N TYR A 206 6.33 29.46 4.18
CA TYR A 206 7.46 29.30 5.07
C TYR A 206 7.65 30.50 6.02
N GLY A 207 7.30 31.71 5.60
CA GLY A 207 7.38 32.91 6.44
C GLY A 207 6.42 32.86 7.63
N GLU A 208 5.20 32.39 7.43
CA GLU A 208 4.23 32.15 8.51
C GLU A 208 4.70 31.06 9.46
N LEU A 209 5.20 29.94 8.93
CA LEU A 209 5.72 28.82 9.71
C LEU A 209 6.87 29.24 10.64
N ILE A 210 7.86 29.96 10.11
CA ILE A 210 9.03 30.40 10.87
C ILE A 210 8.65 31.44 11.92
N ARG A 211 7.71 32.34 11.60
CA ARG A 211 7.17 33.28 12.58
C ARG A 211 6.53 32.54 13.75
N PHE A 212 5.76 31.48 13.47
CA PHE A 212 5.19 30.64 14.51
C PHE A 212 6.27 29.93 15.35
N PHE A 213 7.30 29.35 14.74
CA PHE A 213 8.39 28.72 15.48
C PHE A 213 9.14 29.70 16.39
N ALA A 214 9.41 30.92 15.93
CA ALA A 214 10.05 31.94 16.74
C ALA A 214 9.14 32.42 17.89
N GLN A 215 7.88 32.79 17.58
CA GLN A 215 6.99 33.45 18.54
C GLN A 215 6.34 32.48 19.53
N THR A 216 5.99 31.28 19.09
CA THR A 216 5.27 30.29 19.91
C THR A 216 6.22 29.25 20.48
N LEU A 217 7.13 28.71 19.68
CA LEU A 217 8.03 27.65 20.14
C LEU A 217 9.33 28.19 20.74
N GLY A 218 9.67 29.46 20.53
CA GLY A 218 10.90 30.07 21.02
C GLY A 218 12.15 29.53 20.33
N TRP A 219 12.02 29.06 19.08
CA TRP A 219 13.16 28.59 18.30
C TRP A 219 13.89 29.81 17.74
N GLU A 220 15.17 29.97 18.11
CA GLU A 220 16.00 31.10 17.69
C GLU A 220 16.97 30.70 16.57
N GLY A 221 17.15 31.58 15.58
CA GLY A 221 18.12 31.40 14.49
C GLY A 221 17.64 31.98 13.16
N GLN A 222 18.56 32.41 12.31
CA GLN A 222 18.23 32.99 10.99
C GLN A 222 17.82 31.93 9.94
N ASN A 223 17.92 30.63 10.26
CA ASN A 223 17.85 29.55 9.28
C ASN A 223 17.21 28.27 9.86
N ILE A 224 15.98 28.39 10.40
CA ILE A 224 15.23 27.24 10.94
C ILE A 224 14.65 26.43 9.79
N LEU A 225 15.13 25.20 9.54
CA LEU A 225 14.64 24.32 8.44
C LEU A 225 14.72 24.95 7.02
N PRO A 226 15.90 25.40 6.57
CA PRO A 226 16.07 26.11 5.30
C PRO A 226 15.67 25.30 4.07
N ASP A 227 15.69 23.97 4.16
CA ASP A 227 15.30 23.08 3.07
C ASP A 227 13.81 23.24 2.70
N LEU A 228 12.99 23.73 3.63
CA LEU A 228 11.57 23.99 3.43
C LEU A 228 11.26 25.38 2.87
N ALA A 229 12.28 26.20 2.58
CA ALA A 229 12.08 27.60 2.18
C ALA A 229 11.30 27.77 0.85
N LYS A 230 11.26 26.72 0.02
CA LYS A 230 10.52 26.70 -1.25
C LYS A 230 9.15 26.03 -1.14
N ASP A 231 8.89 25.41 0.00
CA ASP A 231 7.65 24.70 0.25
C ASP A 231 6.58 25.64 0.83
N LYS A 232 5.34 25.16 0.78
CA LYS A 232 4.15 25.91 1.18
C LYS A 232 3.10 24.97 1.74
N GLU A 233 1.97 25.51 2.19
CA GLU A 233 0.80 24.72 2.57
C GLU A 233 1.13 23.64 3.60
N PHE A 234 1.73 24.09 4.70
CA PHE A 234 2.23 23.26 5.77
C PHE A 234 1.10 22.79 6.68
N VAL A 235 1.23 21.55 7.16
CA VAL A 235 0.40 20.97 8.22
C VAL A 235 1.32 20.54 9.35
N LEU A 236 1.17 21.17 10.50
CA LEU A 236 1.84 20.80 11.73
C LEU A 236 0.87 20.02 12.60
N PHE A 237 1.28 18.84 13.07
CA PHE A 237 0.51 18.00 13.96
C PHE A 237 1.18 17.91 15.33
N ALA A 238 0.52 18.47 16.34
CA ALA A 238 0.94 18.40 17.73
C ALA A 238 0.28 17.22 18.44
N ASN A 239 1.09 16.36 19.06
CA ASN A 239 0.65 15.22 19.85
C ASN A 239 1.56 15.05 21.08
N THR A 240 1.21 14.11 21.96
CA THR A 240 1.94 13.89 23.22
C THR A 240 3.42 13.62 23.06
N LYS A 241 3.85 12.98 21.96
CA LYS A 241 5.26 12.68 21.66
C LYS A 241 6.02 13.90 21.14
N GLY A 242 5.37 14.81 20.42
CA GLY A 242 6.02 15.97 19.81
C GLY A 242 5.21 16.64 18.70
N ILE A 243 5.92 17.24 17.76
CA ILE A 243 5.34 17.89 16.58
C ILE A 243 5.82 17.17 15.32
N LEU A 244 4.88 16.89 14.41
CA LEU A 244 5.17 16.40 13.07
C LEU A 244 4.85 17.50 12.06
N LEU A 245 5.60 17.57 10.97
CA LEU A 245 5.44 18.58 9.94
C LEU A 245 5.34 17.91 8.57
N ALA A 246 4.34 18.33 7.79
CA ALA A 246 4.21 18.03 6.38
C ALA A 246 4.09 19.32 5.59
N HIS A 247 4.42 19.27 4.30
CA HIS A 247 4.39 20.42 3.40
C HIS A 247 3.75 20.05 2.06
N ASN A 248 3.17 21.02 1.37
CA ASN A 248 2.41 20.86 0.12
C ASN A 248 1.21 19.91 0.22
N VAL A 249 0.70 19.67 1.44
CA VAL A 249 -0.41 18.73 1.69
C VAL A 249 -1.64 19.37 2.30
N ALA A 250 -1.57 20.62 2.80
CA ALA A 250 -2.70 21.23 3.51
C ALA A 250 -3.99 21.25 2.67
N ALA A 251 -3.89 21.43 1.35
CA ALA A 251 -5.05 21.40 0.46
C ALA A 251 -5.90 20.12 0.55
N CYS A 252 -5.32 19.01 1.00
CA CYS A 252 -6.03 17.73 1.13
C CYS A 252 -6.84 17.58 2.43
N PHE A 253 -6.60 18.41 3.46
CA PHE A 253 -7.22 18.27 4.78
C PHE A 253 -8.48 19.12 4.90
N ARG A 254 -9.65 18.48 4.82
CA ARG A 254 -10.97 19.10 5.03
C ARG A 254 -11.26 19.34 6.52
N ASP A 255 -10.42 20.13 7.16
CA ASP A 255 -10.65 20.67 8.51
C ASP A 255 -11.29 22.07 8.37
N ASN A 256 -12.29 22.38 9.18
CA ASN A 256 -12.94 23.70 9.20
C ASN A 256 -11.97 24.84 9.55
N HIS A 257 -10.85 24.54 10.21
CA HIS A 257 -9.81 25.52 10.56
C HIS A 257 -8.72 25.65 9.50
N ASN A 258 -8.79 24.87 8.41
CA ASN A 258 -7.81 24.91 7.34
C ASN A 258 -8.24 25.89 6.23
N PRO A 259 -7.62 27.09 6.14
CA PRO A 259 -7.97 28.05 5.10
C PRO A 259 -7.48 27.65 3.69
N MET A 260 -6.65 26.61 3.59
CA MET A 260 -6.01 26.18 2.34
C MET A 260 -6.66 24.95 1.71
N TYR A 261 -7.68 24.36 2.35
CA TYR A 261 -8.38 23.20 1.79
C TYR A 261 -8.92 23.51 0.39
N ASP A 262 -8.70 22.58 -0.54
CA ASP A 262 -9.17 22.66 -1.92
C ASP A 262 -9.68 21.28 -2.35
N GLU A 263 -11.00 21.17 -2.54
CA GLU A 263 -11.66 19.91 -2.89
C GLU A 263 -11.13 19.30 -4.20
N SER A 264 -10.83 20.15 -5.19
CA SER A 264 -10.34 19.71 -6.50
C SER A 264 -8.95 19.08 -6.37
N ARG A 265 -8.05 19.69 -5.59
CA ARG A 265 -6.71 19.18 -5.32
C ARG A 265 -6.74 17.96 -4.39
N ALA A 266 -7.59 17.98 -3.36
CA ALA A 266 -7.80 16.82 -2.49
C ALA A 266 -8.25 15.60 -3.32
N THR A 267 -9.14 15.82 -4.29
CA THR A 267 -9.61 14.79 -5.21
C THR A 267 -8.53 14.34 -6.20
N ALA A 268 -7.76 15.27 -6.77
CA ALA A 268 -6.78 14.98 -7.81
C ALA A 268 -5.47 14.39 -7.27
N GLU A 269 -5.06 14.76 -6.05
CA GLU A 269 -3.74 14.48 -5.51
C GLU A 269 -3.75 13.78 -4.15
N GLY A 270 -4.90 13.69 -3.47
CA GLY A 270 -4.98 13.16 -2.09
C GLY A 270 -4.49 11.72 -1.94
N TYR A 271 -4.60 10.89 -2.99
CA TYR A 271 -4.05 9.52 -2.95
C TYR A 271 -2.53 9.49 -2.74
N ARG A 272 -1.81 10.56 -3.12
CA ARG A 272 -0.35 10.63 -2.99
C ARG A 272 0.08 10.56 -1.53
N LEU A 273 -0.74 11.04 -0.59
CA LEU A 273 -0.47 10.95 0.85
C LEU A 273 -0.30 9.49 1.32
N PHE A 274 -0.97 8.55 0.65
CA PHE A 274 -0.93 7.12 0.96
C PHE A 274 0.11 6.35 0.16
N CYS A 275 0.64 6.95 -0.91
CA CYS A 275 1.44 6.24 -1.91
C CYS A 275 2.87 6.76 -2.07
N GLN A 276 3.12 8.02 -1.70
CA GLN A 276 4.40 8.70 -1.89
C GLN A 276 5.16 8.74 -0.56
N PRO A 277 6.28 8.00 -0.43
CA PRO A 277 7.14 8.05 0.74
C PRO A 277 7.55 9.48 1.14
N GLY A 278 7.52 9.78 2.44
CA GLY A 278 7.96 11.07 2.98
C GLY A 278 7.06 12.28 2.69
N LEU A 279 5.98 12.13 1.91
CA LEU A 279 5.07 13.26 1.61
C LEU A 279 4.25 13.69 2.83
N CYS A 280 3.77 12.73 3.61
CA CYS A 280 3.00 12.96 4.83
C CYS A 280 3.48 11.99 5.92
N PRO A 281 3.89 12.47 7.10
CA PRO A 281 4.17 11.59 8.24
C PRO A 281 2.97 10.71 8.54
N PHE A 282 3.19 9.42 8.75
CA PHE A 282 2.08 8.49 8.81
C PHE A 282 1.14 8.72 10.00
N ASP A 283 1.64 9.13 11.17
CA ASP A 283 0.78 9.50 12.31
C ASP A 283 -0.16 10.67 11.96
N LEU A 284 0.29 11.63 11.14
CA LEU A 284 -0.56 12.70 10.63
C LEU A 284 -1.57 12.17 9.59
N LEU A 285 -1.16 11.30 8.67
CA LEU A 285 -2.04 10.64 7.72
C LEU A 285 -3.16 9.87 8.42
N ARG A 286 -2.79 9.03 9.39
CA ARG A 286 -3.69 8.22 10.22
C ARG A 286 -4.68 9.11 10.98
N PHE A 287 -4.19 10.18 11.62
CA PHE A 287 -5.05 11.13 12.31
C PHE A 287 -6.04 11.80 11.33
N GLY A 288 -5.56 12.26 10.17
CA GLY A 288 -6.41 12.86 9.15
C GLY A 288 -7.51 11.93 8.64
N MET A 289 -7.23 10.62 8.52
CA MET A 289 -8.24 9.61 8.20
C MET A 289 -9.25 9.40 9.33
N GLN A 290 -8.78 9.23 10.57
CA GLN A 290 -9.64 8.98 11.74
C GLN A 290 -10.55 10.18 12.07
N ALA A 291 -10.06 11.40 11.88
CA ALA A 291 -10.82 12.63 12.08
C ALA A 291 -11.75 12.97 10.90
N GLY A 292 -11.70 12.22 9.79
CA GLY A 292 -12.54 12.46 8.60
C GLY A 292 -12.08 13.62 7.72
N TYR A 293 -10.85 14.11 7.89
CA TYR A 293 -10.31 15.24 7.12
C TYR A 293 -9.84 14.86 5.72
N LEU A 294 -9.60 13.58 5.45
CA LEU A 294 -9.12 13.09 4.15
C LEU A 294 -10.21 12.38 3.33
N THR A 295 -11.48 12.75 3.54
CA THR A 295 -12.66 12.10 2.94
C THR A 295 -12.78 12.29 1.43
N ASP A 296 -12.10 13.27 0.84
CA ASP A 296 -12.13 13.52 -0.61
C ASP A 296 -10.97 12.86 -1.37
N ALA A 297 -9.97 12.35 -0.64
CA ALA A 297 -8.87 11.58 -1.22
C ALA A 297 -9.41 10.35 -1.95
N ARG A 298 -8.94 10.14 -3.18
CA ARG A 298 -9.31 9.01 -4.03
C ARG A 298 -8.21 8.67 -5.01
N PHE A 299 -8.17 7.42 -5.44
CA PHE A 299 -7.34 7.06 -6.59
C PHE A 299 -7.82 7.74 -7.88
N PRO A 300 -6.91 8.01 -8.84
CA PRO A 300 -7.21 8.70 -10.09
C PRO A 300 -7.80 7.74 -11.15
N PHE A 301 -8.79 6.93 -10.77
CA PHE A 301 -9.51 6.02 -11.66
C PHE A 301 -10.94 5.76 -11.15
N HIS A 302 -11.73 5.03 -11.95
CA HIS A 302 -13.12 4.70 -11.63
C HIS A 302 -13.25 4.01 -10.27
N HIS A 303 -14.30 4.32 -9.51
CA HIS A 303 -14.49 3.87 -8.12
C HIS A 303 -13.33 4.18 -7.15
N GLY A 304 -12.37 5.03 -7.53
CA GLY A 304 -11.15 5.29 -6.75
C GLY A 304 -11.37 5.83 -5.34
N LYS A 305 -12.53 6.48 -5.07
CA LYS A 305 -12.88 6.92 -3.71
C LYS A 305 -13.21 5.74 -2.82
N ARG A 306 -14.08 4.84 -3.26
CA ARG A 306 -14.42 3.60 -2.54
C ARG A 306 -13.14 2.78 -2.29
N LEU A 307 -12.40 2.52 -3.36
CA LEU A 307 -11.19 1.68 -3.32
C LEU A 307 -10.12 2.21 -2.37
N LEU A 308 -9.88 3.53 -2.35
CA LEU A 308 -8.92 4.10 -1.40
C LEU A 308 -9.48 4.10 0.02
N GLN A 309 -10.69 4.63 0.24
CA GLN A 309 -11.23 4.84 1.59
C GLN A 309 -11.45 3.54 2.35
N GLU A 310 -11.88 2.47 1.69
CA GLU A 310 -12.09 1.15 2.31
C GLU A 310 -10.80 0.37 2.57
N ASN A 311 -9.70 0.73 1.89
CA ASN A 311 -8.44 -0.04 1.91
C ASN A 311 -7.22 0.81 2.29
N TRP A 312 -7.43 2.02 2.84
CA TRP A 312 -6.38 3.03 2.98
C TRP A 312 -5.18 2.56 3.80
N ASP A 313 -5.41 1.78 4.85
CA ASP A 313 -4.35 1.26 5.74
C ASP A 313 -3.47 0.26 4.99
N PHE A 314 -4.09 -0.67 4.25
CA PHE A 314 -3.36 -1.62 3.40
C PHE A 314 -2.59 -0.89 2.28
N VAL A 315 -3.21 0.10 1.64
CA VAL A 315 -2.55 0.92 0.60
C VAL A 315 -1.34 1.64 1.17
N ALA A 316 -1.49 2.30 2.33
CA ALA A 316 -0.41 2.99 3.00
C ALA A 316 0.73 2.03 3.37
N ARG A 317 0.43 0.85 3.94
CA ARG A 317 1.43 -0.19 4.22
C ARG A 317 2.19 -0.60 2.97
N TYR A 318 1.44 -0.93 1.91
CA TYR A 318 1.98 -1.46 0.68
C TYR A 318 2.90 -0.46 -0.02
N TYR A 319 2.50 0.81 -0.11
CA TYR A 319 3.25 1.82 -0.86
C TYR A 319 4.28 2.60 -0.04
N LEU A 320 4.01 2.89 1.24
CA LEU A 320 4.92 3.65 2.10
C LEU A 320 6.04 2.79 2.66
N GLY A 321 5.83 1.47 2.83
CA GLY A 321 6.86 0.54 3.30
C GLY A 321 7.45 0.97 4.64
N GLU A 322 8.75 1.31 4.66
CA GLU A 322 9.44 1.80 5.86
C GLU A 322 8.90 3.14 6.40
N TYR A 323 8.23 3.94 5.56
CA TYR A 323 7.61 5.21 5.96
C TYR A 323 6.23 5.03 6.61
N TYR A 324 5.71 3.79 6.66
CA TYR A 324 4.39 3.49 7.23
C TYR A 324 4.38 3.55 8.76
N GLU A 325 5.45 3.17 9.46
CA GLU A 325 5.61 3.45 10.89
C GLU A 325 7.02 4.02 10.98
N GLY A 326 7.14 5.34 10.89
CA GLY A 326 8.44 6.01 10.92
C GLY A 326 9.17 5.68 12.22
N ASP A 327 10.44 5.31 12.11
CA ASP A 327 11.36 5.21 13.27
C ASP A 327 11.62 6.58 13.91
#